data_AF-M8BDI1-F1
#
_entry.id   AF-M8BDI1-F1
#
_cell.length_a   1.000
_cell.length_b   1.000
_cell.length_c   1.000
_cell.angle_alpha   90.00
_cell.angle_beta   90.00
_cell.angle_gamma   90.00
#
_symmetry.space_group_name_H-M   'P 1'
#
loop_
_entity.id
_entity.type
_entity.pdbx_description
1 polymer ?
#
loop_
_entity_poly.entity_id
_entity_poly.type
_entity_poly.pdbx_seq_one_letter_code
_entity_poly.pdbx_strand_id
1 'polypeptide(L)'
;MAPGARIAVYKACGEEGCASSDILAAFDEAIADNVDVLSVSLGAVGTAPNFYSDNTAVGAFRAVSKGIVVSASAGNSGPGDSTACNIAPWFLTVGASTLNRQFPGDVVLGNGETFTGTTLYAGEPLGANKIPLVYGGDVGSKVCEEGKLNATKVAGKIVLCESGVNARAAKPLAVKLAGGAGAILASTKSFGEQSITSPHVHPATAVSFVDAEKIKKYIRTQTSPSATIVFRGTVVGSTPPSPRMASFSSRGPNFRAPEIFKPDVTAPGVDILAAWTGANSPTELDSDIRRVKYNIISGTSMSCPHVSGIAALLRQARPEWSPAAIKSALMTTAYNVDSSGGVIGDMSTSDASTPFARGAGHIHPNSAVDPGLVYDASTEDYINFLCALGYTAKQVAVFGSSISCSKRAGSVGDHSYPAFSVVFTSNKVAAVTQRRVVRNVGSDTAAAYTAKVTAPDGVRVTVSPETLRVSSTEKTQEYVVTFAQRTTGSVTEKYTFGSIEWSDGEHSVTSPIAITWPTSKVAEM
;
A
#
# COMPACT_ATOMS: atom_id res chain seq x y z
N MET A 1 4.56 -11.02 12.88
CA MET A 1 4.00 -10.11 13.90
C MET A 1 3.47 -10.83 15.13
N ALA A 2 2.78 -11.97 15.01
CA ALA A 2 2.28 -12.74 16.15
C ALA A 2 2.92 -14.15 16.21
N PRO A 3 4.10 -14.33 16.85
CA PRO A 3 4.81 -15.62 16.83
C PRO A 3 4.06 -16.78 17.50
N GLY A 4 3.16 -16.50 18.44
CA GLY A 4 2.33 -17.49 19.12
C GLY A 4 1.02 -17.84 18.42
N ALA A 5 0.68 -17.17 17.31
CA ALA A 5 -0.54 -17.45 16.56
C ALA A 5 -0.44 -18.80 15.84
N ARG A 6 -1.58 -19.50 15.73
CA ARG A 6 -1.69 -20.71 14.90
C ARG A 6 -1.88 -20.30 13.44
N ILE A 7 -1.43 -21.16 12.52
CA ILE A 7 -1.54 -20.92 11.07
C ILE A 7 -2.35 -22.05 10.46
N ALA A 8 -3.43 -21.69 9.77
CA ALA A 8 -4.15 -22.55 8.83
C ALA A 8 -3.87 -22.05 7.41
N VAL A 9 -3.58 -22.97 6.47
CA VAL A 9 -3.17 -22.62 5.11
C VAL A 9 -4.21 -23.13 4.11
N TYR A 10 -4.81 -22.19 3.38
CA TYR A 10 -5.79 -22.47 2.33
C TYR A 10 -5.19 -22.08 0.97
N LYS A 11 -4.76 -23.07 0.19
CA LYS A 11 -4.09 -22.83 -1.10
C LYS A 11 -5.14 -22.55 -2.19
N ALA A 12 -5.33 -21.28 -2.53
CA ALA A 12 -6.24 -20.83 -3.60
C ALA A 12 -5.52 -20.41 -4.91
N CYS A 13 -4.19 -20.50 -4.95
CA CYS A 13 -3.37 -20.10 -6.09
C CYS A 13 -2.43 -21.23 -6.52
N GLY A 14 -2.27 -21.38 -7.83
CA GLY A 14 -1.33 -22.29 -8.48
C GLY A 14 -0.47 -21.58 -9.52
N GLU A 15 0.13 -22.34 -10.42
CA GLU A 15 1.01 -21.81 -11.48
C GLU A 15 0.25 -20.94 -12.50
N GLU A 16 -1.02 -21.26 -12.76
CA GLU A 16 -1.89 -20.51 -13.67
C GLU A 16 -2.55 -19.28 -13.01
N GLY A 17 -2.20 -18.99 -11.75
CA GLY A 17 -2.76 -17.91 -10.95
C GLY A 17 -3.79 -18.40 -9.93
N CYS A 18 -4.70 -17.51 -9.54
CA CYS A 18 -5.69 -17.77 -8.50
C CYS A 18 -7.09 -17.79 -9.13
N ALA A 19 -7.66 -18.99 -9.31
CA ALA A 19 -8.99 -19.11 -9.86
C ALA A 19 -10.03 -18.55 -8.88
N SER A 20 -11.03 -17.85 -9.42
CA SER A 20 -12.10 -17.24 -8.60
C SER A 20 -12.87 -18.27 -7.76
N SER A 21 -13.08 -19.48 -8.31
CA SER A 21 -13.72 -20.59 -7.60
C SER A 21 -12.91 -21.04 -6.38
N ASP A 22 -11.59 -21.14 -6.55
CA ASP A 22 -10.67 -21.65 -5.52
C ASP A 22 -10.52 -20.63 -4.40
N ILE A 23 -10.52 -19.33 -4.73
CA ILE A 23 -10.57 -18.24 -3.75
C ILE A 23 -11.84 -18.37 -2.88
N LEU A 24 -13.01 -18.52 -3.50
CA LEU A 24 -14.27 -18.66 -2.75
C LEU A 24 -14.27 -19.93 -1.89
N ALA A 25 -13.84 -21.06 -2.42
CA ALA A 25 -13.74 -22.31 -1.66
C ALA A 25 -12.81 -22.17 -0.45
N ALA A 26 -11.68 -21.48 -0.61
CA ALA A 26 -10.76 -21.20 0.50
C ALA A 26 -11.39 -20.29 1.57
N PHE A 27 -12.18 -19.27 1.18
CA PHE A 27 -12.94 -18.46 2.14
C PHE A 27 -14.00 -19.30 2.87
N ASP A 28 -14.80 -20.09 2.14
CA ASP A 28 -15.86 -20.90 2.73
C ASP A 28 -15.28 -21.91 3.75
N GLU A 29 -14.16 -22.57 3.42
CA GLU A 29 -13.48 -23.49 4.34
C GLU A 29 -12.91 -22.75 5.55
N ALA A 30 -12.23 -21.62 5.36
CA ALA A 30 -11.68 -20.85 6.48
C ALA A 30 -12.76 -20.30 7.43
N ILE A 31 -13.94 -19.98 6.90
CA ILE A 31 -15.10 -19.60 7.70
C ILE A 31 -15.63 -20.81 8.48
N ALA A 32 -15.70 -21.99 7.85
CA ALA A 32 -16.14 -23.22 8.51
C ALA A 32 -15.19 -23.63 9.65
N ASP A 33 -13.88 -23.48 9.44
CA ASP A 33 -12.83 -23.69 10.45
C ASP A 33 -12.79 -22.60 11.53
N ASN A 34 -13.61 -21.55 11.40
CA ASN A 34 -13.76 -20.48 12.38
C ASN A 34 -12.43 -19.78 12.73
N VAL A 35 -11.64 -19.42 11.70
CA VAL A 35 -10.40 -18.66 11.89
C VAL A 35 -10.67 -17.25 12.43
N ASP A 36 -9.73 -16.67 13.18
CA ASP A 36 -9.89 -15.31 13.73
C ASP A 36 -9.60 -14.20 12.72
N VAL A 37 -8.60 -14.43 11.85
CA VAL A 37 -8.08 -13.45 10.89
C VAL A 37 -7.69 -14.15 9.59
N LEU A 38 -8.11 -13.57 8.47
CA LEU A 38 -7.70 -13.94 7.12
C LEU A 38 -6.69 -12.93 6.58
N SER A 39 -5.56 -13.45 6.11
CA SER A 39 -4.50 -12.68 5.44
C SER A 39 -4.57 -12.93 3.93
N VAL A 40 -5.01 -11.93 3.17
CA VAL A 40 -5.40 -12.07 1.76
C VAL A 40 -4.49 -11.19 0.90
N SER A 41 -3.29 -11.68 0.63
CA SER A 41 -2.28 -11.03 -0.21
C SER A 41 -2.50 -11.25 -1.72
N LEU A 42 -3.77 -11.18 -2.14
CA LEU A 42 -4.25 -11.39 -3.52
C LEU A 42 -5.32 -10.35 -3.84
N GLY A 43 -5.59 -10.14 -5.13
CA GLY A 43 -6.60 -9.19 -5.58
C GLY A 43 -6.71 -9.16 -7.10
N ALA A 44 -7.68 -8.42 -7.61
CA ALA A 44 -7.90 -8.31 -9.05
C ALA A 44 -6.70 -7.68 -9.78
N VAL A 45 -6.44 -8.18 -10.99
CA VAL A 45 -5.47 -7.59 -11.92
C VAL A 45 -6.16 -6.47 -12.71
N GLY A 46 -5.51 -5.31 -12.80
CA GLY A 46 -6.06 -4.14 -13.48
C GLY A 46 -7.09 -3.40 -12.63
N THR A 47 -8.23 -3.07 -13.22
CA THR A 47 -9.30 -2.29 -12.58
C THR A 47 -10.15 -3.18 -11.67
N ALA A 48 -10.37 -2.78 -10.41
CA ALA A 48 -11.17 -3.58 -9.47
C ALA A 48 -12.59 -3.88 -10.00
N PRO A 49 -13.14 -5.10 -9.87
CA PRO A 49 -14.50 -5.38 -10.31
C PRO A 49 -15.54 -4.60 -9.48
N ASN A 50 -16.81 -4.66 -9.88
CA ASN A 50 -17.88 -4.28 -8.95
C ASN A 50 -17.89 -5.28 -7.78
N PHE A 51 -18.31 -4.87 -6.58
CA PHE A 51 -18.22 -5.72 -5.39
C PHE A 51 -18.97 -7.06 -5.56
N TYR A 52 -20.13 -7.08 -6.22
CA TYR A 52 -20.89 -8.32 -6.46
C TYR A 52 -20.25 -9.26 -7.51
N SER A 53 -19.27 -8.76 -8.28
CA SER A 53 -18.51 -9.53 -9.28
C SER A 53 -17.07 -9.81 -8.83
N ASP A 54 -16.67 -9.29 -7.67
CA ASP A 54 -15.38 -9.55 -7.06
C ASP A 54 -15.55 -10.68 -6.04
N ASN A 55 -15.15 -11.88 -6.44
CA ASN A 55 -15.25 -13.08 -5.61
C ASN A 55 -14.41 -12.98 -4.31
N THR A 56 -13.32 -12.21 -4.33
CA THR A 56 -12.55 -11.92 -3.11
C THR A 56 -13.37 -11.03 -2.17
N ALA A 57 -14.03 -10.00 -2.70
CA ALA A 57 -14.90 -9.13 -1.90
C ALA A 57 -16.12 -9.88 -1.35
N VAL A 58 -16.72 -10.77 -2.14
CA VAL A 58 -17.85 -11.60 -1.70
C VAL A 58 -17.44 -12.57 -0.58
N GLY A 59 -16.32 -13.30 -0.74
CA GLY A 59 -15.79 -14.18 0.30
C GLY A 59 -15.43 -13.42 1.57
N ALA A 60 -14.78 -12.27 1.43
CA ALA A 60 -14.42 -11.41 2.55
C ALA A 60 -15.64 -10.85 3.29
N PHE A 61 -16.70 -10.48 2.58
CA PHE A 61 -17.95 -10.04 3.21
C PHE A 61 -18.51 -11.14 4.11
N ARG A 62 -18.60 -12.38 3.60
CA ARG A 62 -19.11 -13.52 4.37
C ARG A 62 -18.26 -13.79 5.61
N ALA A 63 -16.94 -13.70 5.50
CA ALA A 63 -16.03 -13.86 6.62
C ALA A 63 -16.23 -12.76 7.68
N VAL A 64 -16.28 -11.49 7.27
CA VAL A 64 -16.53 -10.35 8.18
C VAL A 64 -17.89 -10.46 8.86
N SER A 65 -18.91 -10.90 8.13
CA SER A 65 -20.24 -11.17 8.71
C SER A 65 -20.26 -12.27 9.77
N LYS A 66 -19.23 -13.12 9.82
CA LYS A 66 -19.01 -14.13 10.86
C LYS A 66 -18.03 -13.69 11.94
N GLY A 67 -17.61 -12.42 11.94
CA GLY A 67 -16.69 -11.88 12.94
C GLY A 67 -15.20 -12.09 12.63
N ILE A 68 -14.86 -12.53 11.43
CA ILE A 68 -13.48 -12.79 11.00
C ILE A 68 -12.89 -11.52 10.40
N VAL A 69 -11.70 -11.10 10.86
CA VAL A 69 -11.01 -9.94 10.28
C VAL A 69 -10.40 -10.31 8.94
N VAL A 70 -10.65 -9.55 7.88
CA VAL A 70 -10.01 -9.79 6.58
C VAL A 70 -9.07 -8.64 6.23
N SER A 71 -7.76 -8.90 6.36
CA SER A 71 -6.72 -7.99 5.88
C SER A 71 -6.35 -8.34 4.45
N ALA A 72 -6.26 -7.33 3.59
CA ALA A 72 -5.96 -7.53 2.18
C ALA A 72 -4.94 -6.52 1.66
N SER A 73 -4.08 -6.94 0.73
CA SER A 73 -3.10 -6.06 0.09
C SER A 73 -3.78 -5.01 -0.79
N ALA A 74 -3.30 -3.76 -0.81
CA ALA A 74 -3.86 -2.73 -1.70
C ALA A 74 -3.60 -2.99 -3.19
N GLY A 75 -2.53 -3.71 -3.53
CA GLY A 75 -2.07 -3.93 -4.90
C GLY A 75 -0.72 -3.24 -5.18
N ASN A 76 -0.08 -3.64 -6.27
CA ASN A 76 1.26 -3.15 -6.66
C ASN A 76 1.25 -2.40 -8.00
N SER A 77 0.13 -1.77 -8.34
CA SER A 77 -0.11 -1.08 -9.62
C SER A 77 0.02 0.44 -9.50
N GLY A 78 0.53 0.94 -8.39
CA GLY A 78 0.81 2.37 -8.18
C GLY A 78 1.89 2.91 -9.13
N PRO A 79 2.16 4.23 -9.10
CA PRO A 79 1.64 5.20 -8.14
C PRO A 79 0.39 5.97 -8.60
N GLY A 80 -0.21 5.59 -9.74
CA GLY A 80 -1.38 6.30 -10.27
C GLY A 80 -2.61 6.23 -9.38
N ASP A 81 -3.50 7.21 -9.51
CA ASP A 81 -4.78 7.26 -8.80
C ASP A 81 -5.63 6.02 -9.08
N SER A 82 -6.44 5.62 -8.10
CA SER A 82 -7.46 4.56 -8.24
C SER A 82 -6.90 3.22 -8.71
N THR A 83 -5.67 2.90 -8.31
CA THR A 83 -4.97 1.65 -8.66
C THR A 83 -5.16 0.55 -7.61
N ALA A 84 -5.80 0.85 -6.48
CA ALA A 84 -6.10 -0.13 -5.44
C ALA A 84 -7.17 -1.13 -5.89
N CYS A 85 -6.96 -2.43 -5.61
CA CYS A 85 -7.87 -3.49 -6.06
C CYS A 85 -8.81 -4.00 -4.96
N ASN A 86 -8.34 -4.19 -3.72
CA ASN A 86 -9.19 -4.62 -2.61
C ASN A 86 -9.85 -3.42 -1.92
N ILE A 87 -10.91 -2.89 -2.53
CA ILE A 87 -11.49 -1.59 -2.17
C ILE A 87 -12.86 -1.65 -1.49
N ALA A 88 -13.42 -2.83 -1.24
CA ALA A 88 -14.66 -2.94 -0.47
C ALA A 88 -14.48 -2.46 1.00
N PRO A 89 -15.50 -1.85 1.63
CA PRO A 89 -15.35 -1.25 2.97
C PRO A 89 -15.06 -2.25 4.09
N TRP A 90 -15.49 -3.51 3.93
CA TRP A 90 -15.25 -4.59 4.90
C TRP A 90 -13.82 -5.16 4.87
N PHE A 91 -13.01 -4.83 3.86
CA PHE A 91 -11.56 -5.13 3.90
C PHE A 91 -10.82 -4.17 4.81
N LEU A 92 -9.80 -4.67 5.50
CA LEU A 92 -8.68 -3.88 6.01
C LEU A 92 -7.57 -3.84 4.95
N THR A 93 -7.57 -2.80 4.12
CA THR A 93 -6.72 -2.67 2.92
C THR A 93 -5.38 -2.01 3.25
N VAL A 94 -4.28 -2.68 2.93
CA VAL A 94 -2.94 -2.31 3.41
C VAL A 94 -2.02 -1.86 2.27
N GLY A 95 -1.55 -0.61 2.35
CA GLY A 95 -0.47 -0.06 1.52
C GLY A 95 0.92 -0.57 1.94
N ALA A 96 1.94 -0.31 1.12
CA ALA A 96 3.31 -0.74 1.40
C ALA A 96 4.23 0.46 1.62
N SER A 97 4.97 0.43 2.72
CA SER A 97 6.01 1.40 3.03
C SER A 97 7.37 0.75 3.26
N THR A 98 8.41 1.58 3.19
CA THR A 98 9.78 1.22 3.55
C THR A 98 9.99 1.11 5.05
N LEU A 99 11.15 0.56 5.40
CA LEU A 99 11.69 0.47 6.75
C LEU A 99 13.13 1.02 6.73
N ASN A 100 13.78 1.13 7.88
CA ASN A 100 15.10 1.74 8.04
C ASN A 100 16.30 0.86 7.61
N ARG A 101 16.04 -0.28 6.94
CA ARG A 101 17.04 -1.22 6.41
C ARG A 101 17.07 -1.17 4.89
N GLN A 102 18.27 -1.20 4.33
CA GLN A 102 18.55 -1.12 2.90
C GLN A 102 19.64 -2.11 2.50
N PHE A 103 19.79 -2.31 1.18
CA PHE A 103 20.82 -3.17 0.59
C PHE A 103 21.63 -2.43 -0.49
N PRO A 104 22.53 -1.50 -0.10
CA PRO A 104 23.16 -0.60 -1.07
C PRO A 104 24.13 -1.31 -2.01
N GLY A 105 24.05 -0.96 -3.29
CA GLY A 105 24.99 -1.32 -4.35
C GLY A 105 25.41 -0.07 -5.11
N ASP A 106 26.50 0.56 -4.69
CA ASP A 106 26.90 1.88 -5.15
C ASP A 106 27.61 1.79 -6.51
N VAL A 107 27.13 2.54 -7.51
CA VAL A 107 27.79 2.68 -8.81
C VAL A 107 28.81 3.81 -8.71
N VAL A 108 30.09 3.49 -8.84
CA VAL A 108 31.19 4.47 -8.81
C VAL A 108 31.74 4.64 -10.22
N LEU A 109 31.49 5.80 -10.82
CA LEU A 109 31.90 6.12 -12.18
C LEU A 109 33.39 6.49 -12.29
N GLY A 110 33.93 6.42 -13.51
CA GLY A 110 35.30 6.80 -13.85
C GLY A 110 35.67 8.21 -13.41
N ASN A 111 34.74 9.15 -13.54
CA ASN A 111 34.89 10.55 -13.11
C ASN A 111 34.79 10.77 -11.58
N GLY A 112 34.54 9.72 -10.79
CA GLY A 112 34.44 9.78 -9.33
C GLY A 112 33.03 10.00 -8.78
N GLU A 113 32.04 10.30 -9.64
CA GLU A 113 30.64 10.39 -9.20
C GLU A 113 30.15 9.03 -8.70
N THR A 114 29.36 9.05 -7.62
CA THR A 114 28.80 7.86 -7.00
C THR A 114 27.29 7.95 -6.94
N PHE A 115 26.61 6.89 -7.37
CA PHE A 115 25.16 6.75 -7.32
C PHE A 115 24.79 5.54 -6.46
N THR A 116 24.08 5.77 -5.36
CA THR A 116 23.62 4.69 -4.49
C THR A 116 22.48 3.93 -5.14
N GLY A 117 22.74 2.67 -5.50
CA GLY A 117 21.73 1.73 -5.97
C GLY A 117 21.28 0.74 -4.88
N THR A 118 20.46 -0.22 -5.26
CA THR A 118 20.00 -1.32 -4.39
C THR A 118 20.17 -2.69 -5.05
N THR A 119 20.52 -3.71 -4.26
CA THR A 119 20.82 -5.05 -4.75
C THR A 119 20.83 -6.11 -3.66
N LEU A 120 20.42 -7.34 -3.98
CA LEU A 120 20.63 -8.53 -3.14
C LEU A 120 21.73 -9.44 -3.73
N TYR A 121 22.59 -8.92 -4.58
CA TYR A 121 23.77 -9.66 -5.03
C TYR A 121 24.72 -9.90 -3.86
N ALA A 122 25.05 -11.17 -3.62
CA ALA A 122 25.92 -11.62 -2.54
C ALA A 122 27.07 -12.52 -3.04
N GLY A 123 27.38 -12.48 -4.34
CA GLY A 123 28.48 -13.22 -4.94
C GLY A 123 29.78 -12.40 -4.97
N GLU A 124 30.75 -12.88 -5.75
CA GLU A 124 32.04 -12.20 -5.92
C GLU A 124 31.88 -10.77 -6.47
N PRO A 125 32.46 -9.76 -5.81
CA PRO A 125 32.40 -8.37 -6.28
C PRO A 125 33.25 -8.15 -7.53
N LEU A 126 32.98 -7.08 -8.28
CA LEU A 126 33.74 -6.69 -9.48
C LEU A 126 35.20 -6.28 -9.19
N GLY A 127 35.53 -6.02 -7.92
CA GLY A 127 36.81 -5.45 -7.49
C GLY A 127 36.83 -3.91 -7.55
N ALA A 128 37.92 -3.33 -7.06
CA ALA A 128 38.07 -1.86 -6.98
C ALA A 128 38.38 -1.19 -8.32
N ASN A 129 38.86 -1.96 -9.31
CA ASN A 129 39.21 -1.43 -10.62
C ASN A 129 37.95 -1.07 -11.41
N LYS A 130 37.91 0.14 -11.93
CA LYS A 130 36.83 0.58 -12.82
C LYS A 130 37.04 -0.04 -14.19
N ILE A 131 36.01 -0.70 -14.69
CA ILE A 131 36.00 -1.39 -15.99
C ILE A 131 35.08 -0.65 -16.97
N PRO A 132 35.22 -0.85 -18.29
CA PRO A 132 34.43 -0.12 -19.26
C PRO A 132 32.91 -0.27 -19.03
N LEU A 133 32.17 0.81 -19.22
CA LEU A 133 30.72 0.91 -19.04
C LEU A 133 30.05 1.23 -20.37
N VAL A 134 29.01 0.49 -20.75
CA VAL A 134 28.26 0.70 -22.00
C VAL A 134 26.76 0.76 -21.76
N TYR A 135 26.03 1.42 -22.67
CA TYR A 135 24.57 1.42 -22.66
C TYR A 135 24.03 0.26 -23.49
N GLY A 136 23.07 -0.50 -22.94
CA GLY A 136 22.50 -1.69 -23.57
C GLY A 136 21.97 -1.45 -24.98
N GLY A 137 21.37 -0.28 -25.23
CA GLY A 137 20.84 0.09 -26.55
C GLY A 137 21.91 0.19 -27.63
N ASP A 138 23.14 0.59 -27.28
CA ASP A 138 24.25 0.75 -28.22
C ASP A 138 24.95 -0.59 -28.53
N VAL A 139 24.65 -1.62 -27.72
CA VAL A 139 25.22 -2.96 -27.82
C VAL A 139 24.17 -4.03 -28.13
N GLY A 140 22.96 -3.63 -28.55
CA GLY A 140 21.97 -4.51 -29.18
C GLY A 140 20.59 -4.58 -28.50
N SER A 141 20.49 -4.33 -27.20
CA SER A 141 19.20 -4.33 -26.49
C SER A 141 19.19 -3.37 -25.32
N LYS A 142 18.34 -2.34 -25.41
CA LYS A 142 18.15 -1.34 -24.33
C LYS A 142 17.70 -1.99 -23.01
N VAL A 143 16.94 -3.07 -23.08
CA VAL A 143 16.40 -3.80 -21.92
C VAL A 143 17.26 -5.03 -21.55
N CYS A 144 18.40 -5.25 -22.22
CA CYS A 144 19.29 -6.39 -22.01
C CYS A 144 18.57 -7.72 -22.06
N GLU A 145 17.91 -7.98 -23.19
CA GLU A 145 17.30 -9.28 -23.47
C GLU A 145 18.35 -10.34 -23.77
N GLU A 146 18.09 -11.55 -23.29
CA GLU A 146 18.90 -12.72 -23.56
C GLU A 146 19.02 -12.96 -25.08
N GLY A 147 20.24 -13.27 -25.54
CA GLY A 147 20.54 -13.52 -26.95
C GLY A 147 20.58 -12.28 -27.86
N LYS A 148 20.18 -11.09 -27.39
CA LYS A 148 20.14 -9.86 -28.22
C LYS A 148 21.33 -8.92 -28.04
N LEU A 149 22.18 -9.17 -27.04
CA LEU A 149 23.39 -8.38 -26.78
C LEU A 149 24.54 -8.83 -27.70
N ASN A 150 25.29 -7.88 -28.25
CA ASN A 150 26.49 -8.15 -29.04
C ASN A 150 27.66 -8.52 -28.12
N ALA A 151 28.02 -9.80 -28.09
CA ALA A 151 29.03 -10.34 -27.18
C ALA A 151 30.39 -9.62 -27.27
N THR A 152 30.88 -9.32 -28.48
CA THR A 152 32.16 -8.62 -28.68
C THR A 152 32.15 -7.21 -28.09
N LYS A 153 31.00 -6.53 -28.14
CA LYS A 153 30.85 -5.19 -27.56
C LYS A 153 30.64 -5.20 -26.03
N VAL A 154 30.18 -6.32 -25.47
CA VAL A 154 29.82 -6.47 -24.05
C VAL A 154 30.92 -7.14 -23.21
N ALA A 155 31.76 -7.97 -23.83
CA ALA A 155 32.79 -8.75 -23.15
C ALA A 155 33.63 -7.93 -22.14
N GLY A 156 33.60 -8.33 -20.87
CA GLY A 156 34.35 -7.70 -19.77
C GLY A 156 33.83 -6.32 -19.31
N LYS A 157 32.64 -5.90 -19.73
CA LYS A 157 32.08 -4.56 -19.45
C LYS A 157 30.89 -4.59 -18.50
N ILE A 158 30.62 -3.45 -17.86
CA ILE A 158 29.35 -3.20 -17.18
C ILE A 158 28.33 -2.67 -18.20
N VAL A 159 27.08 -3.13 -18.14
CA VAL A 159 26.02 -2.70 -19.05
C VAL A 159 24.89 -2.00 -18.30
N LEU A 160 24.55 -0.77 -18.70
CA LEU A 160 23.35 -0.07 -18.25
C LEU A 160 22.13 -0.58 -19.04
N CYS A 161 21.16 -1.17 -18.34
CA CYS A 161 19.96 -1.79 -18.88
C CYS A 161 18.71 -1.02 -18.42
N GLU A 162 17.82 -0.66 -19.34
CA GLU A 162 16.53 -0.04 -19.04
C GLU A 162 15.51 -1.06 -18.49
N SER A 163 14.55 -0.57 -17.72
CA SER A 163 13.36 -1.34 -17.34
C SER A 163 12.56 -1.77 -18.58
N GLY A 164 11.95 -2.95 -18.54
CA GLY A 164 11.24 -3.54 -19.69
C GLY A 164 10.41 -4.75 -19.32
N VAL A 165 9.96 -5.49 -20.34
CA VAL A 165 9.07 -6.66 -20.19
C VAL A 165 9.76 -7.90 -19.61
N ASN A 166 11.07 -8.02 -19.76
CA ASN A 166 11.84 -9.14 -19.21
C ASN A 166 12.10 -8.96 -17.71
N ALA A 167 12.14 -10.08 -16.98
CA ALA A 167 12.37 -10.10 -15.53
C ALA A 167 13.65 -9.36 -15.14
N ARG A 168 13.61 -8.67 -13.99
CA ARG A 168 14.75 -7.87 -13.49
C ARG A 168 16.01 -8.73 -13.34
N ALA A 169 15.89 -9.92 -12.76
CA ALA A 169 17.01 -10.84 -12.60
C ALA A 169 17.53 -11.45 -13.92
N ALA A 170 16.70 -11.48 -14.98
CA ALA A 170 17.12 -11.97 -16.30
C ALA A 170 18.08 -11.01 -17.00
N LYS A 171 18.02 -9.70 -16.71
CA LYS A 171 18.88 -8.70 -17.36
C LYS A 171 20.37 -8.92 -17.04
N PRO A 172 20.80 -9.06 -15.77
CA PRO A 172 22.19 -9.40 -15.47
C PRO A 172 22.61 -10.78 -16.00
N LEU A 173 21.69 -11.74 -16.09
CA LEU A 173 21.98 -13.04 -16.69
C LEU A 173 22.28 -12.90 -18.20
N ALA A 174 21.47 -12.13 -18.94
CA ALA A 174 21.72 -11.86 -20.35
C ALA A 174 23.10 -11.19 -20.57
N VAL A 175 23.47 -10.26 -19.70
CA VAL A 175 24.79 -9.62 -19.72
C VAL A 175 25.90 -10.64 -19.46
N LYS A 176 25.74 -11.52 -18.46
CA LYS A 176 26.68 -12.61 -18.18
C LYS A 176 26.86 -13.54 -19.37
N LEU A 177 25.78 -13.96 -20.03
CA LEU A 177 25.80 -14.85 -21.19
C LEU A 177 26.49 -14.20 -22.40
N ALA A 178 26.41 -12.89 -22.54
CA ALA A 178 27.14 -12.12 -23.55
C ALA A 178 28.61 -11.83 -23.16
N GLY A 179 29.11 -12.40 -22.06
CA GLY A 179 30.48 -12.22 -21.57
C GLY A 179 30.73 -10.94 -20.78
N GLY A 180 29.67 -10.20 -20.41
CA GLY A 180 29.77 -9.00 -19.60
C GLY A 180 30.19 -9.27 -18.16
N ALA A 181 30.65 -8.24 -17.47
CA ALA A 181 31.14 -8.31 -16.10
C ALA A 181 30.05 -7.97 -15.06
N GLY A 182 29.10 -7.09 -15.40
CA GLY A 182 28.00 -6.73 -14.51
C GLY A 182 26.95 -5.84 -15.17
N ALA A 183 25.87 -5.55 -14.45
CA ALA A 183 24.75 -4.76 -14.99
C ALA A 183 24.28 -3.67 -14.02
N ILE A 184 23.86 -2.53 -14.57
CA ILE A 184 23.16 -1.47 -13.84
C ILE A 184 21.73 -1.42 -14.38
N LEU A 185 20.73 -1.55 -13.52
CA LEU A 185 19.32 -1.58 -13.92
C LEU A 185 18.70 -0.22 -13.63
N ALA A 186 18.23 0.46 -14.68
CA ALA A 186 17.54 1.74 -14.55
C ALA A 186 16.07 1.55 -14.13
N SER A 187 15.65 2.26 -13.09
CA SER A 187 14.23 2.41 -12.74
C SER A 187 13.48 3.27 -13.77
N THR A 188 12.14 3.32 -13.67
CA THR A 188 11.29 4.12 -14.56
C THR A 188 10.98 5.48 -13.97
N LYS A 189 10.68 6.47 -14.83
CA LYS A 189 10.27 7.82 -14.39
C LYS A 189 9.10 7.78 -13.40
N SER A 190 8.12 6.90 -13.63
CA SER A 190 6.95 6.73 -12.75
C SER A 190 7.31 6.27 -11.34
N PHE A 191 8.47 5.66 -11.12
CA PHE A 191 8.87 5.17 -9.79
C PHE A 191 9.66 6.20 -9.00
N GLY A 192 9.94 7.37 -9.58
CA GLY A 192 10.66 8.48 -8.94
C GLY A 192 12.01 8.03 -8.40
N GLU A 193 12.16 8.10 -7.08
CA GLU A 193 13.35 7.71 -6.34
C GLU A 193 13.46 6.21 -6.08
N GLN A 194 12.36 5.45 -6.23
CA GLN A 194 12.38 4.02 -5.93
C GLN A 194 13.13 3.23 -7.02
N SER A 195 14.10 2.45 -6.56
CA SER A 195 14.68 1.32 -7.28
C SER A 195 14.22 0.02 -6.64
N ILE A 196 14.03 -1.05 -7.41
CA ILE A 196 13.54 -2.32 -6.88
C ILE A 196 14.71 -3.26 -6.57
N THR A 197 14.94 -3.46 -5.28
CA THR A 197 15.89 -4.43 -4.74
C THR A 197 15.57 -5.82 -5.27
N SER A 198 16.55 -6.48 -5.88
CA SER A 198 16.37 -7.79 -6.52
C SER A 198 17.61 -8.67 -6.29
N PRO A 199 17.44 -10.00 -6.16
CA PRO A 199 18.56 -10.93 -6.21
C PRO A 199 19.07 -11.07 -7.63
N HIS A 200 20.37 -11.33 -7.75
CA HIS A 200 21.05 -11.49 -9.02
C HIS A 200 22.04 -12.66 -8.97
N VAL A 201 22.25 -13.32 -10.10
CA VAL A 201 23.26 -14.40 -10.30
C VAL A 201 24.58 -13.87 -10.90
N HIS A 202 24.66 -12.56 -11.08
CA HIS A 202 25.79 -11.84 -11.67
C HIS A 202 25.83 -10.43 -11.06
N PRO A 203 27.00 -9.78 -10.91
CA PRO A 203 27.11 -8.47 -10.27
C PRO A 203 26.14 -7.47 -10.89
N ALA A 204 25.23 -6.95 -10.08
CA ALA A 204 24.26 -5.97 -10.56
C ALA A 204 23.67 -5.13 -9.44
N THR A 205 23.23 -3.93 -9.80
CA THR A 205 22.53 -2.99 -8.91
C THR A 205 21.45 -2.23 -9.68
N ALA A 206 20.35 -1.91 -9.01
CA ALA A 206 19.29 -1.06 -9.56
C ALA A 206 19.44 0.38 -9.04
N VAL A 207 19.33 1.35 -9.93
CA VAL A 207 19.45 2.79 -9.61
C VAL A 207 18.19 3.56 -10.00
N SER A 208 17.98 4.71 -9.36
CA SER A 208 16.80 5.55 -9.58
C SER A 208 16.74 6.01 -11.04
N PHE A 209 15.56 6.45 -11.50
CA PHE A 209 15.43 6.96 -12.87
C PHE A 209 16.34 8.17 -13.11
N VAL A 210 16.40 9.08 -12.13
CA VAL A 210 17.22 10.29 -12.20
C VAL A 210 18.71 9.94 -12.29
N ASP A 211 19.17 8.97 -11.51
CA ASP A 211 20.58 8.56 -11.52
C ASP A 211 20.92 7.75 -12.78
N ALA A 212 20.01 6.92 -13.27
CA ALA A 212 20.16 6.24 -14.55
C ALA A 212 20.36 7.24 -15.71
N GLU A 213 19.60 8.33 -15.76
CA GLU A 213 19.74 9.36 -16.79
C GLU A 213 21.09 10.11 -16.67
N LYS A 214 21.58 10.35 -15.45
CA LYS A 214 22.93 10.90 -15.24
C LYS A 214 24.02 9.93 -15.71
N ILE A 215 23.92 8.65 -15.39
CA ILE A 215 24.86 7.61 -15.85
C ILE A 215 24.81 7.50 -17.38
N LYS A 216 23.62 7.53 -17.98
CA LYS A 216 23.44 7.50 -19.45
C LYS A 216 24.06 8.73 -20.12
N LYS A 217 23.92 9.91 -19.53
CA LYS A 217 24.62 11.12 -19.96
C LYS A 217 26.13 10.94 -19.89
N TYR A 218 26.66 10.44 -18.77
CA TYR A 218 28.08 10.16 -18.61
C TYR A 218 28.63 9.23 -19.70
N ILE A 219 27.92 8.13 -19.99
CA ILE A 219 28.30 7.17 -21.04
C ILE A 219 28.45 7.87 -22.41
N ARG A 220 27.55 8.80 -22.74
CA ARG A 220 27.54 9.51 -24.02
C ARG A 220 28.62 10.59 -24.14
N THR A 221 28.99 11.22 -23.02
CA THR A 221 29.91 12.37 -23.03
C THR A 221 31.35 11.99 -22.82
N GLN A 222 31.63 10.84 -22.21
CA GLN A 222 32.98 10.40 -21.89
C GLN A 222 33.60 9.60 -23.04
N THR A 223 34.88 9.81 -23.35
CA THR A 223 35.59 9.07 -24.41
C THR A 223 35.83 7.61 -24.04
N SER A 224 36.01 7.32 -22.75
CA SER A 224 36.21 5.97 -22.21
C SER A 224 35.42 5.81 -20.90
N PRO A 225 34.07 5.69 -20.97
CA PRO A 225 33.24 5.54 -19.79
C PRO A 225 33.60 4.25 -19.06
N SER A 226 33.75 4.35 -17.73
CA SER A 226 34.07 3.22 -16.87
C SER A 226 33.34 3.33 -15.54
N ALA A 227 33.17 2.22 -14.84
CA ALA A 227 32.57 2.17 -13.52
C ALA A 227 33.00 0.91 -12.74
N THR A 228 32.69 0.88 -11.45
CA THR A 228 32.60 -0.34 -10.64
C THR A 228 31.31 -0.30 -9.80
N ILE A 229 30.95 -1.44 -9.20
CA ILE A 229 29.81 -1.57 -8.29
C ILE A 229 30.33 -2.02 -6.93
N VAL A 230 30.06 -1.22 -5.89
CA VAL A 230 30.46 -1.50 -4.50
C VAL A 230 29.26 -2.03 -3.73
N PHE A 231 29.33 -3.30 -3.31
CA PHE A 231 28.27 -3.97 -2.56
C PHE A 231 28.47 -3.76 -1.06
N ARG A 232 27.48 -3.15 -0.38
CA ARG A 232 27.58 -2.82 1.06
C ARG A 232 26.86 -3.80 1.98
N GLY A 233 26.18 -4.80 1.42
CA GLY A 233 25.38 -5.74 2.19
C GLY A 233 24.19 -5.05 2.86
N THR A 234 23.87 -5.47 4.08
CA THR A 234 22.75 -4.89 4.85
C THR A 234 23.20 -3.63 5.58
N VAL A 235 22.48 -2.53 5.37
CA VAL A 235 22.68 -1.28 6.11
C VAL A 235 21.40 -0.93 6.84
N VAL A 236 21.50 -0.66 8.14
CA VAL A 236 20.41 -0.14 8.98
C VAL A 236 20.80 1.25 9.43
N GLY A 237 19.93 2.24 9.24
CA GLY A 237 20.23 3.61 9.61
C GLY A 237 19.04 4.54 9.47
N SER A 238 19.20 5.78 9.92
CA SER A 238 18.17 6.83 9.88
C SER A 238 18.06 7.53 8.52
N THR A 239 18.92 7.20 7.56
CA THR A 239 19.00 7.86 6.25
C THR A 239 18.84 6.85 5.11
N PRO A 240 17.90 7.08 4.17
CA PRO A 240 16.91 8.16 4.18
C PRO A 240 15.88 7.97 5.31
N PRO A 241 15.12 9.01 5.67
CA PRO A 241 14.03 8.90 6.64
C PRO A 241 13.05 7.79 6.24
N SER A 242 12.53 7.09 7.24
CA SER A 242 11.56 6.00 7.04
C SER A 242 10.44 6.07 8.08
N PRO A 243 9.23 5.58 7.78
CA PRO A 243 8.81 4.97 6.52
C PRO A 243 8.61 5.98 5.39
N ARG A 244 8.70 5.50 4.15
CA ARG A 244 8.26 6.19 2.93
C ARG A 244 7.35 5.26 2.13
N MET A 245 6.34 5.81 1.46
CA MET A 245 5.44 5.04 0.61
C MET A 245 6.19 4.45 -0.58
N ALA A 246 5.93 3.16 -0.86
CA ALA A 246 6.43 2.52 -2.07
C ALA A 246 5.74 3.11 -3.30
N SER A 247 6.52 3.40 -4.35
CA SER A 247 6.01 3.86 -5.63
C SER A 247 5.04 2.86 -6.25
N PHE A 248 5.33 1.55 -6.12
CA PHE A 248 4.44 0.50 -6.60
C PHE A 248 3.14 0.37 -5.78
N SER A 249 3.10 0.84 -4.53
CA SER A 249 1.92 0.64 -3.67
C SER A 249 0.72 1.29 -4.34
N SER A 250 -0.32 0.51 -4.61
CA SER A 250 -1.55 1.01 -5.23
C SER A 250 -2.22 2.10 -4.37
N ARG A 251 -2.86 3.06 -5.03
CA ARG A 251 -3.40 4.29 -4.43
C ARG A 251 -4.92 4.33 -4.53
N GLY A 252 -5.55 5.06 -3.61
CA GLY A 252 -6.92 5.55 -3.77
C GLY A 252 -7.03 6.65 -4.84
N PRO A 253 -8.19 7.30 -4.99
CA PRO A 253 -9.45 7.01 -4.28
C PRO A 253 -10.05 5.63 -4.63
N ASN A 254 -11.08 5.24 -3.89
CA ASN A 254 -11.90 4.09 -4.24
C ASN A 254 -12.80 4.41 -5.43
N PHE A 255 -12.51 3.85 -6.60
CA PHE A 255 -13.29 4.22 -7.79
C PHE A 255 -14.69 3.56 -7.87
N ARG A 256 -15.00 2.56 -7.02
CA ARG A 256 -16.32 1.91 -6.97
C ARG A 256 -17.27 2.60 -5.98
N ALA A 257 -16.72 3.16 -4.92
CA ALA A 257 -17.43 3.95 -3.93
C ALA A 257 -16.50 5.08 -3.46
N PRO A 258 -16.42 6.21 -4.20
CA PRO A 258 -15.51 7.31 -3.91
C PRO A 258 -15.62 7.89 -2.50
N GLU A 259 -16.78 7.77 -1.86
CA GLU A 259 -17.04 8.17 -0.48
C GLU A 259 -16.42 7.23 0.57
N ILE A 260 -15.89 6.07 0.14
CA ILE A 260 -15.14 5.14 1.00
C ILE A 260 -13.64 5.32 0.76
N PHE A 261 -12.95 5.71 1.80
CA PHE A 261 -11.52 6.01 1.77
C PHE A 261 -10.65 4.74 1.62
N LYS A 262 -9.62 4.78 0.75
CA LYS A 262 -8.64 3.70 0.54
C LYS A 262 -7.24 4.24 0.16
N PRO A 263 -6.14 3.51 0.46
CA PRO A 263 -6.09 2.33 1.35
C PRO A 263 -6.43 2.72 2.79
N ASP A 264 -6.56 1.74 3.69
CA ASP A 264 -6.97 2.00 5.07
C ASP A 264 -5.78 2.44 5.94
N VAL A 265 -4.68 1.71 5.82
CA VAL A 265 -3.43 1.93 6.54
C VAL A 265 -2.24 1.57 5.65
N THR A 266 -1.03 1.94 6.06
CA THR A 266 0.22 1.44 5.49
C THR A 266 1.04 0.67 6.52
N ALA A 267 1.85 -0.28 6.04
CA ALA A 267 2.73 -1.09 6.87
C ALA A 267 3.98 -1.51 6.07
N PRO A 268 5.02 -2.05 6.74
CA PRO A 268 6.25 -2.45 6.06
C PRO A 268 5.99 -3.49 4.98
N GLY A 269 6.33 -3.13 3.75
CA GLY A 269 6.13 -3.99 2.56
C GLY A 269 7.28 -3.94 1.57
N VAL A 270 8.37 -3.22 1.88
CA VAL A 270 9.56 -3.14 1.04
C VAL A 270 10.70 -3.90 1.71
N ASP A 271 11.32 -4.77 0.94
CA ASP A 271 12.49 -5.57 1.27
C ASP A 271 12.30 -6.37 2.57
N ILE A 272 11.20 -7.11 2.66
CA ILE A 272 10.84 -7.93 3.81
C ILE A 272 11.50 -9.30 3.71
N LEU A 273 12.22 -9.69 4.76
CA LEU A 273 12.81 -11.01 4.90
C LEU A 273 11.78 -11.97 5.49
N ALA A 274 11.48 -13.07 4.79
CA ALA A 274 10.56 -14.10 5.26
C ALA A 274 11.01 -15.50 4.85
N ALA A 275 10.38 -16.54 5.41
CA ALA A 275 10.65 -17.93 5.06
C ALA A 275 10.38 -18.18 3.57
N TRP A 276 11.19 -19.06 2.98
CA TRP A 276 11.11 -19.44 1.58
C TRP A 276 11.21 -20.96 1.45
N THR A 277 10.43 -21.55 0.56
CA THR A 277 10.29 -23.01 0.48
C THR A 277 11.55 -23.72 0.00
N GLY A 278 12.42 -23.01 -0.72
CA GLY A 278 13.55 -23.61 -1.42
C GLY A 278 13.13 -24.50 -2.59
N ALA A 279 11.87 -24.43 -3.05
CA ALA A 279 11.45 -25.05 -4.31
C ALA A 279 11.98 -24.23 -5.50
N ASN A 280 11.77 -22.91 -5.44
CA ASN A 280 12.22 -21.96 -6.44
C ASN A 280 13.48 -21.22 -5.99
N SER A 281 14.26 -20.77 -6.98
CA SER A 281 15.44 -19.93 -6.74
C SER A 281 15.04 -18.54 -6.25
N PRO A 282 15.94 -17.80 -5.56
CA PRO A 282 15.65 -16.43 -5.14
C PRO A 282 15.30 -15.50 -6.30
N THR A 283 15.86 -15.78 -7.49
CA THR A 283 15.62 -14.99 -8.71
C THR A 283 14.43 -15.46 -9.53
N GLU A 284 13.85 -16.61 -9.18
CA GLU A 284 12.81 -17.31 -9.96
C GLU A 284 13.26 -17.70 -11.38
N LEU A 285 14.56 -17.62 -11.68
CA LEU A 285 15.12 -18.12 -12.93
C LEU A 285 15.47 -19.60 -12.79
N ASP A 286 15.16 -20.39 -13.83
CA ASP A 286 15.51 -21.81 -13.91
C ASP A 286 17.02 -22.05 -13.84
N SER A 287 17.81 -21.12 -14.43
CA SER A 287 19.27 -21.16 -14.41
C SER A 287 19.89 -20.91 -13.02
N ASP A 288 19.12 -20.35 -12.08
CA ASP A 288 19.62 -20.07 -10.73
C ASP A 288 19.44 -21.30 -9.84
N ILE A 289 20.55 -22.00 -9.60
CA ILE A 289 20.57 -23.23 -8.81
C ILE A 289 20.54 -22.99 -7.30
N ARG A 290 20.60 -21.73 -6.84
CA ARG A 290 20.58 -21.43 -5.39
C ARG A 290 19.24 -21.82 -4.80
N ARG A 291 19.26 -22.40 -3.59
CA ARG A 291 18.07 -22.67 -2.77
C ARG A 291 18.28 -22.10 -1.38
N VAL A 292 17.34 -21.24 -0.96
CA VAL A 292 17.43 -20.47 0.29
C VAL A 292 16.24 -20.78 1.17
N LYS A 293 16.46 -20.76 2.49
CA LYS A 293 15.40 -20.91 3.49
C LYS A 293 14.65 -19.60 3.78
N TYR A 294 15.25 -18.48 3.39
CA TYR A 294 14.69 -17.15 3.55
C TYR A 294 14.94 -16.34 2.29
N ASN A 295 13.97 -15.52 1.92
CA ASN A 295 14.08 -14.60 0.78
C ASN A 295 13.65 -13.19 1.18
N ILE A 296 14.11 -12.20 0.42
CA ILE A 296 13.77 -10.80 0.61
C ILE A 296 12.96 -10.35 -0.60
N ILE A 297 11.71 -9.98 -0.37
CA ILE A 297 10.79 -9.55 -1.43
C ILE A 297 10.01 -8.31 -1.00
N SER A 298 9.45 -7.64 -2.00
CA SER A 298 8.70 -6.39 -1.85
C SER A 298 7.29 -6.55 -2.42
N GLY A 299 6.32 -5.93 -1.77
CA GLY A 299 4.94 -5.89 -2.21
C GLY A 299 3.97 -5.52 -1.09
N THR A 300 2.78 -5.04 -1.44
CA THR A 300 1.65 -4.95 -0.50
C THR A 300 1.25 -6.34 0.03
N SER A 301 1.60 -7.41 -0.70
CA SER A 301 1.53 -8.79 -0.24
C SER A 301 2.37 -9.09 1.00
N MET A 302 3.40 -8.27 1.29
CA MET A 302 4.23 -8.39 2.49
C MET A 302 3.72 -7.49 3.62
N SER A 303 3.08 -6.35 3.30
CA SER A 303 2.50 -5.47 4.32
C SER A 303 1.19 -6.03 4.89
N CYS A 304 0.37 -6.67 4.07
CA CYS A 304 -0.86 -7.36 4.51
C CYS A 304 -0.64 -8.36 5.69
N PRO A 305 0.31 -9.31 5.65
CA PRO A 305 0.53 -10.24 6.77
C PRO A 305 1.12 -9.56 8.02
N HIS A 306 1.77 -8.39 7.91
CA HIS A 306 2.13 -7.62 9.10
C HIS A 306 0.88 -7.17 9.84
N VAL A 307 -0.05 -6.54 9.13
CA VAL A 307 -1.31 -6.05 9.70
C VAL A 307 -2.20 -7.21 10.15
N SER A 308 -2.23 -8.33 9.41
CA SER A 308 -2.98 -9.53 9.80
C SER A 308 -2.51 -10.08 11.14
N GLY A 309 -1.19 -10.17 11.36
CA GLY A 309 -0.66 -10.63 12.63
C GLY A 309 -0.93 -9.66 13.78
N ILE A 310 -0.96 -8.34 13.53
CA ILE A 310 -1.35 -7.36 14.56
C ILE A 310 -2.85 -7.48 14.86
N ALA A 311 -3.70 -7.64 13.85
CA ALA A 311 -5.12 -7.89 14.05
C ALA A 311 -5.37 -9.15 14.90
N ALA A 312 -4.57 -10.20 14.74
CA ALA A 312 -4.64 -11.40 15.59
C ALA A 312 -4.27 -11.10 17.05
N LEU A 313 -3.26 -10.27 17.31
CA LEU A 313 -2.93 -9.82 18.66
C LEU A 313 -4.05 -8.96 19.27
N LEU A 314 -4.68 -8.09 18.46
CA LEU A 314 -5.82 -7.30 18.91
C LEU A 314 -7.04 -8.17 19.21
N ARG A 315 -7.33 -9.20 18.40
CA ARG A 315 -8.36 -10.20 18.71
C ARG A 315 -8.09 -10.89 20.05
N GLN A 316 -6.84 -11.22 20.36
CA GLN A 316 -6.48 -11.80 21.66
C GLN A 316 -6.70 -10.81 22.81
N ALA A 317 -6.29 -9.56 22.63
CA ALA A 317 -6.40 -8.52 23.66
C ALA A 317 -7.83 -7.99 23.85
N ARG A 318 -8.68 -8.12 22.83
CA ARG A 318 -10.07 -7.63 22.76
C ARG A 318 -10.98 -8.64 22.04
N PRO A 319 -11.27 -9.81 22.65
CA PRO A 319 -11.99 -10.90 21.99
C PRO A 319 -13.40 -10.54 21.51
N GLU A 320 -14.02 -9.55 22.13
CA GLU A 320 -15.37 -9.05 21.83
C GLU A 320 -15.41 -8.04 20.68
N TRP A 321 -14.26 -7.54 20.21
CA TRP A 321 -14.24 -6.56 19.13
C TRP A 321 -14.62 -7.20 17.80
N SER A 322 -15.51 -6.52 17.09
CA SER A 322 -15.84 -6.82 15.70
C SER A 322 -14.64 -6.60 14.78
N PRO A 323 -14.68 -7.14 13.55
CA PRO A 323 -13.71 -6.78 12.52
C PRO A 323 -13.60 -5.27 12.25
N ALA A 324 -14.74 -4.57 12.28
CA ALA A 324 -14.79 -3.12 12.08
C ALA A 324 -14.12 -2.36 13.23
N ALA A 325 -14.33 -2.79 14.49
CA ALA A 325 -13.68 -2.20 15.65
C ALA A 325 -12.15 -2.37 15.62
N ILE A 326 -11.65 -3.55 15.22
CA ILE A 326 -10.20 -3.80 15.06
C ILE A 326 -9.62 -2.93 13.94
N LYS A 327 -10.31 -2.88 12.79
CA LYS A 327 -9.93 -1.98 11.70
C LYS A 327 -9.91 -0.53 12.15
N SER A 328 -10.91 -0.09 12.89
CA SER A 328 -10.99 1.25 13.46
C SER A 328 -9.79 1.55 14.34
N ALA A 329 -9.51 0.69 15.32
CA ALA A 329 -8.39 0.89 16.24
C ALA A 329 -7.05 1.03 15.50
N LEU A 330 -6.83 0.21 14.46
CA LEU A 330 -5.63 0.30 13.63
C LEU A 330 -5.55 1.58 12.79
N MET A 331 -6.68 2.10 12.32
CA MET A 331 -6.72 3.32 11.53
C MET A 331 -6.58 4.57 12.39
N THR A 332 -7.36 4.68 13.47
CA THR A 332 -7.45 5.91 14.26
C THR A 332 -6.23 6.20 15.12
N THR A 333 -5.38 5.19 15.34
CA THR A 333 -4.14 5.28 16.11
C THR A 333 -2.88 5.28 15.23
N ALA A 334 -3.05 5.25 13.90
CA ALA A 334 -1.94 5.26 12.96
C ALA A 334 -1.18 6.59 13.00
N TYR A 335 0.13 6.55 12.78
CA TYR A 335 0.98 7.75 12.76
C TYR A 335 1.33 8.18 11.32
N ASN A 336 1.59 9.47 11.13
CA ASN A 336 1.77 10.08 9.81
C ASN A 336 3.13 10.72 9.57
N VAL A 337 4.09 10.51 10.49
CA VAL A 337 5.44 11.05 10.42
C VAL A 337 6.50 9.98 10.14
N ASP A 338 7.58 10.37 9.50
CA ASP A 338 8.78 9.56 9.35
C ASP A 338 9.78 9.78 10.51
N SER A 339 10.91 9.08 10.46
CA SER A 339 11.96 9.14 11.48
C SER A 339 12.65 10.51 11.59
N SER A 340 12.43 11.44 10.65
CA SER A 340 12.90 12.83 10.74
C SER A 340 11.86 13.78 11.36
N GLY A 341 10.65 13.29 11.65
CA GLY A 341 9.52 14.09 12.12
C GLY A 341 8.73 14.77 11.00
N GLY A 342 9.16 14.63 9.74
CA GLY A 342 8.42 15.06 8.56
C GLY A 342 7.24 14.14 8.25
N VAL A 343 6.30 14.59 7.42
CA VAL A 343 5.22 13.73 6.92
C VAL A 343 5.84 12.58 6.12
N ILE A 344 5.33 11.34 6.30
CA ILE A 344 5.76 10.16 5.53
C ILE A 344 5.90 10.51 4.06
N GLY A 345 7.12 10.42 3.52
CA GLY A 345 7.39 10.75 2.12
C GLY A 345 6.85 9.73 1.12
N ASP A 346 6.78 10.10 -0.15
CA ASP A 346 6.40 9.23 -1.27
C ASP A 346 7.57 9.07 -2.24
N MET A 347 7.98 7.83 -2.50
CA MET A 347 9.11 7.59 -3.39
C MET A 347 8.79 7.88 -4.86
N SER A 348 7.51 7.95 -5.27
CA SER A 348 7.18 8.27 -6.67
C SER A 348 7.25 9.75 -7.01
N THR A 349 7.04 10.64 -6.03
CA THR A 349 7.00 12.09 -6.24
C THR A 349 8.15 12.85 -5.58
N SER A 350 8.87 12.21 -4.64
CA SER A 350 9.84 12.87 -3.75
C SER A 350 9.24 13.80 -2.69
N ASP A 351 7.91 13.97 -2.69
CA ASP A 351 7.20 14.86 -1.78
C ASP A 351 6.59 14.11 -0.58
N ALA A 352 5.91 14.85 0.29
CA ALA A 352 5.04 14.25 1.31
C ALA A 352 3.97 13.37 0.64
N SER A 353 3.74 12.18 1.18
CA SER A 353 2.65 11.33 0.70
C SER A 353 1.29 11.97 0.96
N THR A 354 0.28 11.53 0.23
CA THR A 354 -1.12 11.91 0.48
C THR A 354 -1.83 10.80 1.27
N PRO A 355 -2.95 11.12 1.96
CA PRO A 355 -3.82 10.10 2.55
C PRO A 355 -4.28 9.02 1.55
N PHE A 356 -4.47 9.32 0.25
CA PHE A 356 -4.76 8.28 -0.75
C PHE A 356 -3.59 7.33 -1.06
N ALA A 357 -2.38 7.64 -0.57
CA ALA A 357 -1.24 6.72 -0.61
C ALA A 357 -1.09 5.94 0.71
N ARG A 358 -1.06 6.64 1.84
CA ARG A 358 -0.72 6.03 3.15
C ARG A 358 -1.93 5.58 3.98
N GLY A 359 -3.14 5.87 3.52
CA GLY A 359 -4.36 5.66 4.29
C GLY A 359 -4.44 6.62 5.49
N ALA A 360 -4.89 6.10 6.64
CA ALA A 360 -4.87 6.82 7.91
C ALA A 360 -3.45 7.04 8.46
N GLY A 361 -2.47 6.28 7.97
CA GLY A 361 -1.07 6.37 8.37
C GLY A 361 -0.40 5.01 8.48
N HIS A 362 0.83 5.03 8.99
CA HIS A 362 1.55 3.81 9.32
C HIS A 362 1.05 3.23 10.64
N ILE A 363 0.85 1.92 10.66
CA ILE A 363 0.33 1.19 11.83
C ILE A 363 1.16 1.44 13.12
N HIS A 364 0.45 1.62 14.25
CA HIS A 364 1.03 1.76 15.58
C HIS A 364 0.47 0.69 16.55
N PRO A 365 1.04 -0.54 16.56
CA PRO A 365 0.41 -1.69 17.22
C PRO A 365 0.06 -1.47 18.69
N ASN A 366 0.95 -0.80 19.45
CA ASN A 366 0.75 -0.60 20.88
C ASN A 366 -0.38 0.39 21.18
N SER A 367 -0.55 1.44 20.37
CA SER A 367 -1.65 2.41 20.56
C SER A 367 -2.99 1.80 20.16
N ALA A 368 -2.99 0.89 19.18
CA ALA A 368 -4.21 0.24 18.72
C ALA A 368 -4.88 -0.69 19.76
N VAL A 369 -4.17 -1.07 20.83
CA VAL A 369 -4.75 -1.88 21.92
C VAL A 369 -5.76 -1.07 22.74
N ASP A 370 -5.52 0.23 22.90
CA ASP A 370 -6.39 1.15 23.63
C ASP A 370 -6.62 2.45 22.84
N PRO A 371 -7.53 2.42 21.85
CA PRO A 371 -7.77 3.55 20.98
C PRO A 371 -8.74 4.57 21.59
N GLY A 372 -9.29 4.35 22.79
CA GLY A 372 -10.38 5.14 23.37
C GLY A 372 -11.72 4.94 22.67
N LEU A 373 -11.86 5.38 21.41
CA LEU A 373 -13.07 5.23 20.60
C LEU A 373 -12.85 4.34 19.37
N VAL A 374 -13.88 3.59 18.99
CA VAL A 374 -13.93 2.84 17.72
C VAL A 374 -15.17 3.17 16.89
N TYR A 375 -15.00 3.18 15.57
CA TYR A 375 -16.07 3.19 14.58
C TYR A 375 -16.44 1.74 14.29
N ASP A 376 -17.58 1.31 14.81
CA ASP A 376 -18.07 -0.06 14.63
C ASP A 376 -19.04 -0.13 13.43
N ALA A 377 -19.16 -1.32 12.85
CA ALA A 377 -20.07 -1.59 11.74
C ALA A 377 -20.54 -3.05 11.79
N SER A 378 -21.85 -3.23 11.64
CA SER A 378 -22.51 -4.53 11.56
C SER A 378 -22.64 -5.03 10.12
N THR A 379 -23.04 -6.29 9.95
CA THR A 379 -23.42 -6.83 8.63
C THR A 379 -24.55 -6.02 8.00
N GLU A 380 -25.51 -5.56 8.81
CA GLU A 380 -26.62 -4.75 8.31
C GLU A 380 -26.15 -3.40 7.77
N ASP A 381 -25.14 -2.79 8.39
CA ASP A 381 -24.56 -1.53 7.92
C ASP A 381 -23.87 -1.69 6.55
N TYR A 382 -23.19 -2.81 6.32
CA TYR A 382 -22.63 -3.10 4.99
C TYR A 382 -23.72 -3.38 3.94
N ILE A 383 -24.82 -4.04 4.31
CA ILE A 383 -25.97 -4.21 3.40
C ILE A 383 -26.63 -2.87 3.07
N ASN A 384 -26.81 -1.99 4.08
CA ASN A 384 -27.31 -0.63 3.89
C ASN A 384 -26.41 0.16 2.93
N PHE A 385 -25.09 0.05 3.09
CA PHE A 385 -24.12 0.63 2.18
C PHE A 385 -24.28 0.12 0.74
N LEU A 386 -24.42 -1.19 0.54
CA LEU A 386 -24.65 -1.77 -0.80
C LEU A 386 -25.96 -1.27 -1.42
N CYS A 387 -27.02 -1.14 -0.62
CA CYS A 387 -28.26 -0.53 -1.08
C CYS A 387 -28.10 0.95 -1.46
N ALA A 388 -27.34 1.72 -0.68
CA ALA A 388 -27.05 3.13 -0.96
C ALA A 388 -26.23 3.31 -2.26
N LEU A 389 -25.41 2.32 -2.64
CA LEU A 389 -24.74 2.27 -3.95
C LEU A 389 -25.67 1.96 -5.12
N GLY A 390 -26.96 1.71 -4.87
CA GLY A 390 -27.95 1.37 -5.90
C GLY A 390 -27.92 -0.10 -6.32
N TYR A 391 -27.37 -1.00 -5.51
CA TYR A 391 -27.38 -2.43 -5.84
C TYR A 391 -28.80 -3.00 -5.81
N THR A 392 -29.10 -3.84 -6.79
CA THR A 392 -30.37 -4.57 -6.86
C THR A 392 -30.42 -5.70 -5.84
N ALA A 393 -31.63 -6.19 -5.52
CA ALA A 393 -31.81 -7.35 -4.64
C ALA A 393 -31.01 -8.58 -5.12
N LYS A 394 -30.90 -8.79 -6.44
CA LYS A 394 -30.10 -9.90 -7.02
C LYS A 394 -28.61 -9.73 -6.75
N GLN A 395 -28.08 -8.51 -6.83
CA GLN A 395 -26.67 -8.23 -6.54
C GLN A 395 -26.37 -8.34 -5.05
N VAL A 396 -27.28 -7.86 -4.19
CA VAL A 396 -27.16 -8.01 -2.73
C VAL A 396 -27.24 -9.49 -2.30
N ALA A 397 -28.04 -10.31 -2.99
CA ALA A 397 -28.15 -11.74 -2.72
C ALA A 397 -26.84 -12.51 -2.86
N VAL A 398 -25.89 -12.04 -3.67
CA VAL A 398 -24.55 -12.65 -3.80
C VAL A 398 -23.80 -12.65 -2.46
N PHE A 399 -24.05 -11.65 -1.62
CA PHE A 399 -23.48 -11.51 -0.28
C PHE A 399 -24.23 -12.30 0.79
N GLY A 400 -25.21 -13.14 0.41
CA GLY A 400 -25.97 -13.98 1.34
C GLY A 400 -27.14 -13.27 2.02
N SER A 401 -27.57 -12.11 1.51
CA SER A 401 -28.69 -11.35 2.07
C SER A 401 -29.93 -11.42 1.16
N SER A 402 -31.08 -11.75 1.73
CA SER A 402 -32.37 -11.75 1.01
C SER A 402 -33.11 -10.41 1.08
N ILE A 403 -32.43 -9.35 1.55
CA ILE A 403 -33.03 -8.04 1.81
C ILE A 403 -33.30 -7.29 0.50
N SER A 404 -34.47 -6.66 0.39
CA SER A 404 -34.77 -5.70 -0.67
C SER A 404 -34.28 -4.30 -0.32
N CYS A 405 -33.49 -3.70 -1.21
CA CYS A 405 -33.02 -2.31 -1.10
C CYS A 405 -34.12 -1.26 -1.39
N SER A 406 -35.29 -1.68 -1.89
CA SER A 406 -36.39 -0.77 -2.29
C SER A 406 -36.88 0.20 -1.21
N LYS A 407 -36.70 -0.15 0.08
CA LYS A 407 -37.13 0.66 1.23
C LYS A 407 -35.95 1.22 2.05
N ARG A 408 -34.71 0.98 1.63
CA ARG A 408 -33.50 1.41 2.34
C ARG A 408 -32.95 2.66 1.65
N ALA A 409 -33.21 3.82 2.24
CA ALA A 409 -32.62 5.08 1.84
C ALA A 409 -31.38 5.35 2.70
N GLY A 410 -30.32 5.88 2.10
CA GLY A 410 -29.10 6.23 2.81
C GLY A 410 -28.05 6.84 1.88
N SER A 411 -27.01 7.41 2.48
CA SER A 411 -25.83 7.91 1.77
C SER A 411 -24.69 6.92 1.90
N VAL A 412 -23.96 6.68 0.82
CA VAL A 412 -22.72 5.88 0.82
C VAL A 412 -21.72 6.42 1.85
N GLY A 413 -21.64 7.74 1.97
CA GLY A 413 -20.75 8.43 2.91
C GLY A 413 -21.17 8.38 4.38
N ASP A 414 -22.38 7.88 4.70
CA ASP A 414 -22.84 7.67 6.09
C ASP A 414 -22.41 6.31 6.67
N HIS A 415 -21.76 5.46 5.86
CA HIS A 415 -21.19 4.22 6.38
C HIS A 415 -20.21 4.53 7.52
N SER A 416 -20.39 3.84 8.65
CA SER A 416 -19.56 4.01 9.86
C SER A 416 -18.12 3.55 9.58
N TYR A 417 -17.30 4.51 9.16
CA TYR A 417 -15.94 4.31 8.69
C TYR A 417 -15.01 5.32 9.37
N PRO A 418 -13.80 4.92 9.83
CA PRO A 418 -12.84 5.78 10.54
C PRO A 418 -12.07 6.72 9.60
N ALA A 419 -12.75 7.23 8.56
CA ALA A 419 -12.24 8.22 7.61
C ALA A 419 -13.42 8.90 6.90
N PHE A 420 -13.14 10.05 6.29
CA PHE A 420 -14.09 10.82 5.50
C PHE A 420 -13.56 11.00 4.09
N SER A 421 -14.31 10.53 3.09
CA SER A 421 -14.06 10.85 1.69
C SER A 421 -15.30 11.56 1.13
N VAL A 422 -15.11 12.76 0.60
CA VAL A 422 -16.19 13.64 0.14
C VAL A 422 -15.94 14.00 -1.31
N VAL A 423 -16.91 13.73 -2.18
CA VAL A 423 -16.84 14.09 -3.60
C VAL A 423 -17.75 15.27 -3.87
N PHE A 424 -17.16 16.39 -4.30
CA PHE A 424 -17.93 17.50 -4.84
C PHE A 424 -18.07 17.34 -6.35
N THR A 425 -19.31 17.30 -6.83
CA THR A 425 -19.60 17.30 -8.28
C THR A 425 -19.92 18.72 -8.76
N SER A 426 -19.78 18.99 -10.05
CA SER A 426 -20.07 20.29 -10.67
C SER A 426 -21.52 20.77 -10.49
N ASN A 427 -22.41 19.88 -10.05
CA ASN A 427 -23.83 20.15 -9.93
C ASN A 427 -24.21 20.41 -8.46
N LYS A 428 -24.31 21.70 -8.09
CA LYS A 428 -25.15 22.25 -7.00
C LYS A 428 -24.92 21.85 -5.53
N VAL A 429 -24.02 20.95 -5.16
CA VAL A 429 -23.83 20.62 -3.73
C VAL A 429 -22.83 21.58 -3.07
N ALA A 430 -23.35 22.63 -2.42
CA ALA A 430 -22.55 23.56 -1.63
C ALA A 430 -22.02 22.94 -0.32
N ALA A 431 -22.70 21.91 0.21
CA ALA A 431 -22.29 21.19 1.41
C ALA A 431 -22.69 19.71 1.38
N VAL A 432 -21.79 18.84 1.83
CA VAL A 432 -22.05 17.41 2.06
C VAL A 432 -22.03 17.17 3.56
N THR A 433 -23.01 16.41 4.07
CA THR A 433 -23.07 16.01 5.46
C THR A 433 -22.86 14.50 5.56
N GLN A 434 -22.02 14.06 6.48
CA GLN A 434 -21.78 12.66 6.80
C GLN A 434 -21.98 12.42 8.30
N ARG A 435 -22.65 11.33 8.63
CA ARG A 435 -22.96 10.89 9.99
C ARG A 435 -21.99 9.79 10.43
N ARG A 436 -21.60 9.81 11.71
CA ARG A 436 -20.74 8.78 12.30
C ARG A 436 -21.22 8.39 13.68
N VAL A 437 -21.01 7.12 13.99
CA VAL A 437 -21.28 6.54 15.30
C VAL A 437 -19.97 5.99 15.83
N VAL A 438 -19.63 6.38 17.06
CA VAL A 438 -18.43 5.91 17.76
C VAL A 438 -18.83 5.25 19.06
N ARG A 439 -18.06 4.25 19.47
CA ARG A 439 -18.26 3.52 20.72
C ARG A 439 -17.00 3.61 21.57
N ASN A 440 -17.17 3.97 22.85
CA ASN A 440 -16.11 3.94 23.83
C ASN A 440 -15.69 2.49 24.14
N VAL A 441 -14.39 2.25 24.06
CA VAL A 441 -13.70 1.01 24.41
C VAL A 441 -12.58 1.23 25.41
N GLY A 442 -12.31 2.48 25.79
CA GLY A 442 -11.37 2.82 26.84
C GLY A 442 -11.88 2.44 28.23
N SER A 443 -10.97 2.39 29.21
CA SER A 443 -11.32 2.05 30.58
C SER A 443 -12.12 3.14 31.31
N ASP A 444 -11.96 4.41 30.92
CA ASP A 444 -12.75 5.49 31.49
C ASP A 444 -14.17 5.50 30.91
N THR A 445 -15.12 5.11 31.75
CA THR A 445 -16.54 5.09 31.39
C THR A 445 -17.23 6.44 31.48
N ALA A 446 -16.55 7.50 31.92
CA ALA A 446 -17.10 8.85 32.06
C ALA A 446 -16.28 9.90 31.26
N ALA A 447 -15.60 9.47 30.19
CA ALA A 447 -14.75 10.32 29.36
C ALA A 447 -15.55 11.37 28.55
N ALA A 448 -14.88 12.48 28.23
CA ALA A 448 -15.39 13.51 27.33
C ALA A 448 -14.37 13.80 26.23
N TYR A 449 -14.73 13.54 24.99
CA TYR A 449 -13.89 13.76 23.83
C TYR A 449 -14.25 15.06 23.14
N THR A 450 -13.27 15.94 22.91
CA THR A 450 -13.46 17.20 22.18
C THR A 450 -12.91 17.08 20.76
N ALA A 451 -13.66 17.55 19.78
CA ALA A 451 -13.25 17.54 18.38
C ALA A 451 -12.22 18.64 18.09
N LYS A 452 -11.15 18.27 17.40
CA LYS A 452 -10.21 19.17 16.75
C LYS A 452 -10.21 18.90 15.26
N VAL A 453 -10.37 19.96 14.46
CA VAL A 453 -10.52 19.85 13.02
C VAL A 453 -9.37 20.54 12.31
N THR A 454 -8.66 19.80 11.47
CA THR A 454 -7.75 20.34 10.47
C THR A 454 -8.48 20.32 9.13
N ALA A 455 -9.06 21.46 8.75
CA ALA A 455 -9.89 21.57 7.55
C ALA A 455 -9.05 21.46 6.27
N PRO A 456 -9.48 20.67 5.27
CA PRO A 456 -8.88 20.67 3.95
C PRO A 456 -8.99 22.03 3.27
N ASP A 457 -8.01 22.35 2.42
CA ASP A 457 -8.05 23.55 1.58
C ASP A 457 -9.35 23.61 0.75
N GLY A 458 -9.93 24.80 0.69
CA GLY A 458 -11.19 25.08 -0.02
C GLY A 458 -12.47 24.66 0.71
N VAL A 459 -12.39 24.00 1.87
CA VAL A 459 -13.57 23.49 2.60
C VAL A 459 -13.69 24.13 3.98
N ARG A 460 -14.93 24.36 4.43
CA ARG A 460 -15.26 24.58 5.84
C ARG A 460 -15.82 23.28 6.39
N VAL A 461 -15.23 22.79 7.48
CA VAL A 461 -15.64 21.56 8.15
C VAL A 461 -16.22 21.93 9.51
N THR A 462 -17.45 21.49 9.78
CA THR A 462 -18.13 21.71 11.06
C THR A 462 -18.59 20.39 11.64
N VAL A 463 -18.34 20.17 12.93
CA VAL A 463 -18.68 18.95 13.67
C VAL A 463 -19.76 19.28 14.69
N SER A 464 -20.78 18.42 14.82
CA SER A 464 -21.84 18.59 15.82
C SER A 464 -22.26 17.23 16.41
N PRO A 465 -22.27 17.08 17.75
CA PRO A 465 -21.77 18.04 18.75
C PRO A 465 -20.24 18.21 18.68
N GLU A 466 -19.69 19.27 19.27
CA GLU A 466 -18.23 19.49 19.35
C GLU A 466 -17.56 18.67 20.47
N THR A 467 -18.37 18.13 21.39
CA THR A 467 -17.92 17.25 22.48
C THR A 467 -18.82 16.02 22.56
N LEU A 468 -18.21 14.84 22.59
CA LEU A 468 -18.90 13.57 22.85
C LEU A 468 -18.69 13.19 24.30
N ARG A 469 -19.77 12.90 25.01
CA ARG A 469 -19.72 12.49 26.42
C ARG A 469 -20.21 11.06 26.51
N VAL A 470 -19.38 10.19 27.07
CA VAL A 470 -19.72 8.78 27.27
C VAL A 470 -19.99 8.54 28.75
N SER A 471 -20.87 7.59 29.02
CA SER A 471 -21.19 7.14 30.39
C SER A 471 -21.17 5.62 30.46
N SER A 472 -21.20 5.06 31.67
CA SER A 472 -21.31 3.61 31.88
C SER A 472 -22.57 3.01 31.23
N THR A 473 -23.64 3.80 31.11
CA THR A 473 -24.90 3.42 30.47
C THR A 473 -24.99 3.81 28.99
N GLU A 474 -24.23 4.81 28.55
CA GLU A 474 -24.26 5.36 27.19
C GLU A 474 -22.84 5.37 26.60
N LYS A 475 -22.42 4.21 26.09
CA LYS A 475 -21.07 4.01 25.52
C LYS A 475 -20.95 4.42 24.07
N THR A 476 -22.06 4.59 23.37
CA THR A 476 -22.11 4.92 21.95
C THR A 476 -22.57 6.37 21.79
N GLN A 477 -21.88 7.12 20.94
CA GLN A 477 -22.19 8.50 20.64
C GLN A 477 -22.28 8.69 19.13
N GLU A 478 -23.21 9.54 18.72
CA GLU A 478 -23.40 9.91 17.32
C GLU A 478 -22.96 11.36 17.11
N TYR A 479 -22.35 11.62 15.97
CA TYR A 479 -22.04 12.97 15.54
C TYR A 479 -22.16 13.13 14.03
N VAL A 480 -22.24 14.38 13.62
CA VAL A 480 -22.45 14.80 12.24
C VAL A 480 -21.33 15.74 11.83
N VAL A 481 -20.79 15.52 10.64
CA VAL A 481 -19.78 16.38 10.02
C VAL A 481 -20.34 16.96 8.75
N THR A 482 -20.27 18.28 8.62
CA THR A 482 -20.68 18.99 7.40
C THR A 482 -19.47 19.62 6.74
N PHE A 483 -19.29 19.31 5.45
CA PHE A 483 -18.22 19.78 4.58
C PHE A 483 -18.82 20.76 3.57
N ALA A 484 -18.62 22.06 3.79
CA ALA A 484 -19.13 23.11 2.92
C ALA A 484 -18.02 23.72 2.06
N GLN A 485 -18.25 23.85 0.75
CA GLN A 485 -17.32 24.54 -0.14
C GLN A 485 -17.19 26.02 0.29
N ARG A 486 -15.97 26.53 0.35
CA ARG A 486 -15.76 27.97 0.50
C ARG A 486 -16.06 28.66 -0.83
N THR A 487 -16.78 29.78 -0.76
CA THR A 487 -17.13 30.60 -1.93
C THR A 487 -15.96 31.47 -2.41
N THR A 488 -14.92 31.63 -1.58
CA THR A 488 -13.70 32.39 -1.88
C THR A 488 -12.48 31.48 -1.81
N GLY A 489 -11.66 31.52 -2.87
CA GLY A 489 -10.46 30.70 -3.04
C GLY A 489 -10.56 29.75 -4.24
N SER A 490 -9.57 29.81 -5.13
CA SER A 490 -9.41 28.84 -6.22
C SER A 490 -8.69 27.60 -5.69
N VAL A 491 -9.36 26.46 -5.68
CA VAL A 491 -8.71 25.18 -5.39
C VAL A 491 -8.15 24.64 -6.70
N THR A 492 -6.82 24.62 -6.83
CA THR A 492 -6.14 24.12 -8.03
C THR A 492 -5.92 22.61 -7.98
N GLU A 493 -5.89 22.02 -6.79
CA GLU A 493 -5.62 20.60 -6.60
C GLU A 493 -6.84 19.72 -6.87
N LYS A 494 -6.61 18.56 -7.48
CA LYS A 494 -7.64 17.52 -7.67
C LYS A 494 -8.17 16.99 -6.33
N TYR A 495 -7.29 16.92 -5.33
CA TYR A 495 -7.60 16.43 -4.00
C TYR A 495 -7.06 17.37 -2.92
N THR A 496 -7.85 17.65 -1.89
CA THR A 496 -7.38 18.34 -0.68
C THR A 496 -7.65 17.48 0.55
N PHE A 497 -6.79 17.63 1.57
CA PHE A 497 -6.76 16.70 2.71
C PHE A 497 -6.78 17.42 4.05
N GLY A 498 -7.27 16.73 5.08
CA GLY A 498 -7.37 17.23 6.44
C GLY A 498 -7.59 16.08 7.42
N SER A 499 -8.06 16.40 8.62
CA SER A 499 -8.40 15.40 9.64
C SER A 499 -9.40 15.90 10.66
N ILE A 500 -10.02 14.95 11.36
CA ILE A 500 -10.76 15.18 12.61
C ILE A 500 -10.11 14.33 13.69
N GLU A 501 -9.77 14.94 14.80
CA GLU A 501 -9.23 14.27 15.99
C GLU A 501 -10.25 14.43 17.12
N TRP A 502 -10.61 13.32 17.76
CA TRP A 502 -11.30 13.33 19.05
C TRP A 502 -10.28 13.07 20.15
N SER A 503 -10.21 13.93 21.16
CA SER A 503 -9.30 13.75 22.30
C SER A 503 -9.97 13.99 23.64
N ASP A 504 -9.69 13.11 24.59
CA ASP A 504 -10.03 13.22 26.01
C ASP A 504 -8.82 13.68 26.87
N GLY A 505 -7.69 14.00 26.23
CA GLY A 505 -6.41 14.35 26.87
C GLY A 505 -5.44 13.17 27.05
N GLU A 506 -5.92 11.93 26.94
CA GLU A 506 -5.11 10.70 27.02
C GLU A 506 -5.05 10.00 25.65
N HIS A 507 -6.20 9.85 25.00
CA HIS A 507 -6.37 9.27 23.69
C HIS A 507 -6.45 10.37 22.61
N SER A 508 -6.00 10.02 21.40
CA SER A 508 -6.23 10.77 20.16
C SER A 508 -6.80 9.82 19.12
N VAL A 509 -8.04 10.07 18.71
CA VAL A 509 -8.77 9.26 17.73
C VAL A 509 -8.86 10.05 16.44
N THR A 510 -7.92 9.82 15.54
CA THR A 510 -7.77 10.64 14.33
C THR A 510 -8.34 9.96 13.08
N SER A 511 -9.23 10.64 12.38
CA SER A 511 -9.82 10.21 11.11
C SER A 511 -9.37 11.15 9.98
N PRO A 512 -8.75 10.65 8.89
CA PRO A 512 -8.37 11.49 7.76
C PRO A 512 -9.60 11.98 6.98
N ILE A 513 -9.50 13.18 6.42
CA ILE A 513 -10.45 13.75 5.46
C ILE A 513 -9.78 13.82 4.09
N ALA A 514 -10.48 13.37 3.06
CA ALA A 514 -10.13 13.62 1.66
C ALA A 514 -11.31 14.26 0.92
N ILE A 515 -11.02 15.32 0.18
CA ILE A 515 -11.98 16.02 -0.68
C ILE A 515 -11.57 15.77 -2.12
N THR A 516 -12.51 15.32 -2.95
CA THR A 516 -12.34 15.24 -4.41
C THR A 516 -13.07 16.39 -5.06
N TRP A 517 -12.35 17.19 -5.84
CA TRP A 517 -12.86 18.36 -6.52
C TRP A 517 -13.30 18.05 -7.96
N PRO A 518 -14.31 18.74 -8.49
CA PRO A 518 -14.72 18.58 -9.87
C PRO A 518 -13.67 19.17 -10.81
N THR A 519 -13.49 18.54 -11.99
CA THR A 519 -12.46 18.90 -12.97
C THR A 519 -12.51 20.38 -13.39
N SER A 520 -13.70 21.00 -13.40
CA SER A 520 -13.86 22.42 -13.77
C SER A 520 -13.37 23.42 -12.72
N LYS A 521 -13.09 22.98 -11.49
CA LYS A 521 -12.53 23.82 -10.42
C LYS A 521 -11.01 23.69 -10.32
N VAL A 522 -10.46 22.56 -10.76
CA VAL A 522 -9.03 22.36 -10.99
C VAL A 522 -8.66 23.28 -12.16
N ALA A 523 -7.87 24.32 -11.92
CA ALA A 523 -7.36 25.14 -13.01
C ALA A 523 -6.60 24.23 -13.98
N GLU A 524 -6.95 24.25 -15.27
CA GLU A 524 -6.20 23.54 -16.30
C GLU A 524 -4.73 23.99 -16.20
N MET A 525 -3.85 23.11 -15.72
CA MET A 525 -2.41 23.33 -15.65
C MET A 525 -1.75 23.08 -17.00
#